data_AF-A3P7T0-F1
#
_entry.id   AF-A3P7T0-F1
#
_cell.length_a   1.000
_cell.length_b   1.000
_cell.length_c   1.000
_cell.angle_alpha   90.00
_cell.angle_beta   90.00
_cell.angle_gamma   90.00
#
_symmetry.space_group_name_H-M   'P 1'
#
loop_
_entity.id
_entity.type
_entity.pdbx_description
1 polymer ?
#
loop_
_entity_poly.entity_id
_entity_poly.type
_entity_poly.pdbx_seq_one_letter_code
_entity_poly.pdbx_strand_id
1 'polypeptide(L)' 'MKRIGAFFIATWTAAALLYLGRHSVPMIAMSGVVAFAGFDLLRP' A
#
# COMPACT_ATOMS: atom_id res chain seq x y z
N MET A 1 -3.78 -17.59 4.89
CA MET A 1 -4.10 -16.63 5.98
C MET A 1 -3.06 -15.53 6.12
N LYS A 2 -1.77 -15.81 6.39
CA LYS A 2 -0.73 -14.77 6.58
C LYS A 2 -0.54 -13.81 5.37
N ARG A 3 -0.52 -14.36 4.15
CA ARG A 3 -0.36 -13.57 2.91
C ARG A 3 -1.49 -12.57 2.70
N ILE A 4 -2.75 -13.00 2.86
CA ILE A 4 -3.93 -12.13 2.75
C ILE A 4 -3.91 -11.02 3.80
N GLY A 5 -3.51 -11.33 5.04
CA GLY A 5 -3.35 -10.32 6.08
C GLY A 5 -2.29 -9.26 5.73
N ALA A 6 -1.15 -9.70 5.17
CA ALA A 6 -0.10 -8.79 4.72
C ALA A 6 -0.59 -7.86 3.58
N PHE A 7 -1.34 -8.40 2.63
CA PHE A 7 -1.95 -7.59 1.57
C PHE A 7 -2.96 -6.58 2.09
N PHE A 8 -3.80 -7.00 3.05
CA PHE A 8 -4.78 -6.10 3.68
C PHE A 8 -4.09 -4.95 4.40
N ILE A 9 -3.03 -5.23 5.18
CA ILE A 9 -2.24 -4.19 5.85
C ILE A 9 -1.59 -3.25 4.83
N ALA A 10 -0.98 -3.79 3.77
CA ALA A 10 -0.33 -2.98 2.74
C ALA A 10 -1.31 -2.03 2.05
N THR A 11 -2.47 -2.54 1.63
CA THR A 11 -3.50 -1.73 0.94
C THR A 11 -4.12 -0.65 1.85
N TRP A 12 -4.38 -0.96 3.11
CA TRP A 12 -4.85 0.06 4.07
C TRP A 12 -3.77 1.09 4.42
N THR A 13 -2.50 0.68 4.46
CA THR A 13 -1.37 1.60 4.65
C THR A 13 -1.25 2.55 3.46
N ALA A 14 -1.39 2.05 2.23
CA ALA A 14 -1.41 2.89 1.02
C ALA A 14 -2.55 3.91 1.06
N ALA A 15 -3.76 3.50 1.49
CA ALA A 15 -4.89 4.40 1.65
C ALA A 15 -4.62 5.49 2.71
N ALA A 16 -4.00 5.13 3.85
CA ALA A 16 -3.61 6.08 4.88
C ALA A 16 -2.58 7.11 4.37
N LEU A 17 -1.61 6.67 3.56
CA LEU A 17 -0.62 7.56 2.93
C LEU A 17 -1.27 8.57 1.99
N LEU A 18 -2.27 8.15 1.20
CA LEU A 18 -3.04 9.06 0.35
C LEU A 18 -3.85 10.05 1.19
N TYR A 19 -4.55 9.56 2.20
CA TYR A 19 -5.41 10.40 3.04
C TYR A 19 -4.62 11.47 3.80
N LEU A 20 -3.51 11.08 4.45
CA LEU A 20 -2.65 11.99 5.21
C LEU A 20 -1.79 12.86 4.30
N GLY A 21 -1.34 12.32 3.16
CA GLY A 21 -0.49 13.01 2.18
C GLY A 21 -1.21 14.07 1.35
N ARG A 22 -2.56 14.04 1.29
CA ARG A 22 -3.41 15.02 0.59
C ARG A 22 -3.00 15.19 -0.88
N HIS A 23 -2.34 16.30 -1.22
CA HIS A 23 -1.90 16.65 -2.58
C HIS A 23 -0.39 16.43 -2.80
N SER A 24 0.30 15.81 -1.84
CA SER A 24 1.73 15.52 -1.94
C SER A 24 1.99 14.47 -3.02
N VAL A 25 2.57 14.90 -4.14
CA VAL A 25 2.98 14.02 -5.24
C VAL A 25 3.87 12.86 -4.76
N PRO A 26 4.88 13.09 -3.88
CA PRO A 26 5.66 11.99 -3.30
C PRO A 26 4.82 10.97 -2.53
N MET A 27 3.82 11.41 -1.74
CA MET A 27 2.97 10.49 -0.98
C MET A 27 2.04 9.67 -1.86
N ILE A 28 1.56 10.26 -2.97
CA ILE A 28 0.80 9.54 -3.99
C ILE A 28 1.66 8.45 -4.61
N ALA A 29 2.89 8.78 -5.03
CA ALA A 29 3.83 7.79 -5.57
C ALA A 29 4.11 6.67 -4.55
N MET A 30 4.39 7.03 -3.29
CA MET A 30 4.66 6.07 -2.22
C MET A 30 3.46 5.15 -1.93
N SER A 31 2.23 5.66 -2.00
CA SER A 31 1.04 4.82 -1.83
C SER A 31 0.94 3.73 -2.91
N GLY A 32 1.27 4.06 -4.16
CA GLY A 32 1.34 3.11 -5.25
C GLY A 32 2.38 2.04 -4.98
N VAL A 33 3.59 2.44 -4.57
CA VAL A 33 4.67 1.52 -4.20
C VAL A 33 4.22 0.55 -3.10
N VAL A 34 3.60 1.05 -2.03
CA VAL A 34 3.12 0.21 -0.92
C VAL A 34 2.04 -0.77 -1.37
N ALA A 35 1.10 -0.34 -2.22
CA ALA A 35 0.05 -1.22 -2.75
C ALA A 35 0.63 -2.32 -3.66
N PHE A 36 1.51 -1.96 -4.60
CA PHE A 36 2.09 -2.91 -5.56
C PHE A 36 3.10 -3.85 -4.90
N ALA A 37 3.93 -3.37 -3.97
CA ALA A 37 4.82 -4.23 -3.19
C ALA A 37 4.02 -5.21 -2.32
N GLY A 38 2.90 -4.77 -1.74
CA GLY A 38 1.94 -5.65 -1.06
C GLY A 38 1.38 -6.74 -1.97
N PHE A 39 1.16 -6.44 -3.25
CA PHE A 39 0.71 -7.40 -4.25
C PHE A 39 1.82 -8.37 -4.67
N ASP A 40 3.07 -7.92 -4.79
CA ASP A 40 4.21 -8.75 -5.13
C ASP A 40 4.50 -9.80 -4.03
N LEU A 41 4.33 -9.42 -2.77
CA LEU A 41 4.41 -10.32 -1.60
C LEU A 41 3.35 -11.44 -1.60
N LEU A 42 2.28 -11.31 -2.41
CA LEU A 42 1.28 -12.36 -2.59
C LEU A 42 1.68 -13.40 -3.63
N ARG A 43 2.76 -13.18 -4.40
CA ARG A 43 3.21 -14.16 -5.40
C ARG A 43 3.56 -15.51 -4.71
N PRO A 44 3.23 -16.64 -5.35
CA PRO A 44 3.47 -17.99 -4.84
C PRO A 44 4.88 -18.18 -4.29
#